data_AF-L8GEF8-F1
#
_entry.id   AF-L8GEF8-F1
#
_cell.length_a   1.000
_cell.length_b   1.000
_cell.length_c   1.000
_cell.angle_alpha   90.00
_cell.angle_beta   90.00
_cell.angle_gamma   90.00
#
_symmetry.space_group_name_H-M   'P 1'
#
loop_
_entity.id
_entity.type
_entity.pdbx_description
1 polymer ?
#
loop_
_entity_poly.entity_id
_entity_poly.type
_entity_poly.pdbx_seq_one_letter_code
_entity_poly.pdbx_strand_id
1 'polypeptide(L)'
;MACTGCLAGKIEYKDNQRFQDKGEPLIYCVAAILPFAYLVGLLFTLKTHSHLFENPEEEEGEGGGHEGPEWPVWKAVVVLLISITLFSLIAEEMIKAIEPTLDAIGIEQAFAGATVMALVPSSAEYVNAITFAMHNNVALSLEIGSSSAVQICLLMLPVLVGWSAIVDHDVSILMFPMFMVFAIIFAVIIVNYLSIEGKANYFKGCALVIVYILFIVGLFFQ
;
A
#
# COMPACT_ATOMS: atom_id res chain seq x y z
N MET A 1 14.12 23.47 35.40
CA MET A 1 14.64 24.06 34.15
C MET A 1 13.85 23.44 33.01
N ALA A 2 12.76 24.09 32.63
CA ALA A 2 11.96 23.68 31.47
C ALA A 2 12.60 24.28 30.23
N CYS A 3 12.75 23.50 29.17
CA CYS A 3 13.33 23.94 27.91
C CYS A 3 12.31 24.81 27.15
N THR A 4 12.26 26.10 27.46
CA THR A 4 11.46 27.13 26.79
C THR A 4 12.13 27.57 25.48
N GLY A 5 12.28 26.64 24.54
CA GLY A 5 12.97 26.93 23.27
C GLY A 5 13.00 25.80 22.24
N CYS A 6 12.48 24.61 22.53
CA CYS A 6 12.21 23.63 21.48
C CYS A 6 10.89 23.99 20.80
N LEU A 7 10.93 25.02 19.96
CA LEU A 7 10.06 25.00 18.78
C LEU A 7 10.49 23.76 18.02
N ALA A 8 9.60 22.75 17.97
CA ALA A 8 9.66 21.72 16.96
C ALA A 8 9.46 22.41 15.60
N GLY A 9 10.49 23.12 15.15
CA GLY A 9 10.55 23.64 13.80
C GLY A 9 10.39 22.44 12.90
N LYS A 10 9.35 22.46 12.05
CA LYS A 10 9.28 21.58 10.89
C LYS A 10 10.67 21.63 10.26
N ILE A 11 11.42 20.53 10.36
CA ILE A 11 12.73 20.44 9.73
C ILE A 11 12.44 20.57 8.25
N GLU A 12 12.70 21.75 7.70
CA GLU A 12 12.59 21.98 6.27
C GLU A 12 13.79 21.25 5.66
N TYR A 13 13.59 19.97 5.37
CA TYR A 13 14.62 19.05 4.86
C TYR A 13 15.35 19.59 3.63
N LYS A 14 14.66 20.50 2.91
CA LYS A 14 15.15 21.25 1.77
C LYS A 14 16.41 22.08 2.04
N ASP A 15 16.65 22.54 3.27
CA ASP A 15 17.80 23.42 3.61
C ASP A 15 18.95 22.67 4.34
N ASN A 16 18.82 21.36 4.56
CA ASN A 16 19.89 20.56 5.14
C ASN A 16 20.88 20.10 4.06
N GLN A 17 22.06 20.72 4.02
CA GLN A 17 23.14 20.39 3.08
C GLN A 17 23.51 18.89 3.08
N ARG A 18 23.35 18.20 4.22
CA ARG A 18 23.56 16.75 4.33
C ARG A 18 22.51 15.90 3.61
N PHE A 19 21.28 16.41 3.47
CA PHE A 19 20.19 15.76 2.74
C PHE A 19 20.37 15.94 1.23
N GLN A 20 20.74 17.14 0.77
CA GLN A 20 21.03 17.39 -0.65
C GLN A 20 22.26 16.60 -1.13
N ASP A 21 23.36 16.58 -0.35
CA ASP A 21 24.60 15.94 -0.80
C ASP A 21 24.55 14.40 -0.83
N LYS A 22 23.72 13.76 0.00
CA LYS A 22 23.71 12.29 0.18
C LYS A 22 22.33 11.65 0.17
N GLY A 23 21.31 12.36 0.61
CA GLY A 23 19.93 11.86 0.69
C GLY A 23 19.27 11.78 -0.68
N GLU A 24 19.34 12.85 -1.47
CA GLU A 24 18.78 12.89 -2.82
C GLU A 24 19.34 11.79 -3.75
N PRO A 25 20.66 11.61 -3.91
CA PRO A 25 21.19 10.56 -4.77
C PRO A 25 20.82 9.15 -4.28
N LEU A 26 20.69 8.95 -2.96
CA LEU A 26 20.24 7.68 -2.40
C LEU A 26 18.78 7.38 -2.79
N ILE A 27 17.90 8.37 -2.69
CA ILE A 27 16.48 8.23 -3.06
C ILE A 27 16.34 7.90 -4.54
N TYR A 28 17.09 8.57 -5.42
CA TYR A 28 17.10 8.24 -6.86
C TYR A 28 17.59 6.82 -7.14
N CYS A 29 18.67 6.39 -6.48
CA CYS A 29 19.19 5.03 -6.64
C CYS A 29 18.16 3.99 -6.18
N VAL A 30 17.52 4.20 -5.02
CA VAL A 30 16.48 3.31 -4.50
C VAL A 30 15.27 3.29 -5.43
N ALA A 31 14.78 4.45 -5.88
CA ALA A 31 13.67 4.54 -6.82
C ALA A 31 13.95 3.87 -8.18
N ALA A 32 15.21 3.79 -8.62
CA ALA A 32 15.57 3.04 -9.82
C ALA A 32 15.70 1.52 -9.58
N ILE A 33 16.24 1.12 -8.42
CA ILE A 33 16.51 -0.29 -8.10
C ILE A 33 15.23 -1.06 -7.73
N LEU A 34 14.27 -0.41 -7.05
CA LEU A 34 13.04 -1.08 -6.59
C LEU A 34 12.17 -1.61 -7.75
N PRO A 35 11.88 -0.86 -8.83
CA PRO A 35 11.17 -1.39 -9.99
C PRO A 35 11.97 -2.48 -10.70
N PHE A 36 13.30 -2.38 -10.74
CA PHE A 36 14.14 -3.43 -11.30
C PHE A 36 14.00 -4.74 -10.53
N ALA A 37 13.99 -4.70 -9.20
CA ALA A 37 13.73 -5.86 -8.36
C ALA A 37 12.33 -6.46 -8.63
N TYR A 38 11.31 -5.62 -8.81
CA TYR A 38 9.96 -6.06 -9.20
C TYR A 38 9.96 -6.77 -10.56
N LEU A 39 10.65 -6.23 -11.57
CA LEU A 39 10.76 -6.86 -12.89
C LEU A 39 11.44 -8.22 -12.84
N VAL A 40 12.50 -8.37 -12.03
CA VAL A 40 13.14 -9.66 -11.79
C VAL A 40 12.18 -10.64 -11.12
N GLY A 41 11.41 -10.19 -10.12
CA GLY A 41 10.37 -11.00 -9.47
C GLY A 41 9.27 -11.43 -10.45
N LEU A 42 8.81 -10.51 -11.31
CA LEU A 42 7.79 -10.79 -12.32
C LEU A 42 8.29 -11.79 -13.38
N LEU A 43 9.55 -11.66 -13.83
CA LEU A 43 10.17 -12.66 -14.71
C LEU A 43 10.27 -14.03 -14.02
N PHE A 44 10.59 -14.04 -12.73
CA PHE A 44 10.65 -15.27 -11.95
C PHE A 44 9.27 -15.96 -11.93
N THR A 45 8.23 -15.22 -11.54
CA THR A 45 6.84 -15.69 -11.42
C THR A 45 6.27 -16.13 -12.76
N LEU A 46 6.35 -15.30 -13.81
CA LEU A 46 5.68 -15.58 -15.09
C LEU A 46 6.41 -16.59 -15.98
N LYS A 47 7.74 -16.71 -15.87
CA LYS A 47 8.53 -17.53 -16.81
C LYS A 47 9.21 -18.72 -16.16
N THR A 48 9.89 -18.52 -15.05
CA THR A 48 10.74 -19.59 -14.48
C THR A 48 9.98 -20.52 -13.53
N HIS A 49 9.00 -19.98 -12.80
CA HIS A 49 8.30 -20.67 -11.73
C HIS A 49 6.77 -20.54 -11.85
N SER A 50 6.26 -20.35 -13.08
CA SER A 50 4.82 -20.28 -13.39
C SER A 50 4.04 -21.44 -12.76
N HIS A 51 4.63 -22.64 -12.76
CA HIS A 51 4.02 -23.85 -12.20
C HIS A 51 3.81 -23.84 -10.67
N LEU A 52 4.43 -22.92 -9.92
CA LEU A 52 4.22 -22.75 -8.48
C LEU A 52 3.05 -21.82 -8.17
N PHE A 53 2.61 -21.04 -9.16
CA PHE A 53 1.51 -20.08 -9.05
C PHE A 53 0.27 -20.51 -9.86
N GLU A 54 0.40 -21.51 -10.75
CA GLU A 54 -0.75 -22.24 -11.29
C GLU A 54 -1.34 -23.12 -10.17
N ASN A 55 -2.57 -22.80 -9.77
CA ASN A 55 -3.25 -23.49 -8.69
C ASN A 55 -3.89 -24.79 -9.25
N PRO A 56 -3.46 -25.99 -8.82
CA PRO A 56 -4.03 -27.25 -9.33
C PRO A 56 -5.50 -27.48 -8.90
N GLU A 57 -6.07 -26.61 -8.05
CA GLU A 57 -7.47 -26.69 -7.58
C GLU A 57 -8.49 -26.08 -8.56
N GLU A 58 -8.08 -25.54 -9.72
CA GLU A 58 -9.03 -25.13 -10.77
C GLU A 58 -9.65 -26.33 -11.53
N GLU A 59 -9.16 -27.57 -11.35
CA GLU A 59 -9.65 -28.75 -12.08
C GLU A 59 -10.69 -29.61 -11.33
N GLU A 60 -10.98 -29.39 -10.04
CA GLU A 60 -11.99 -30.16 -9.30
C GLU A 60 -12.91 -29.27 -8.45
N GLY A 61 -14.01 -28.81 -9.07
CA GLY A 61 -15.33 -28.61 -8.44
C GLY A 61 -15.48 -27.68 -7.22
N GLU A 62 -16.31 -26.64 -7.39
CA GLU A 62 -16.95 -25.85 -6.31
C GLU A 62 -16.09 -24.81 -5.56
N GLY A 63 -15.23 -24.07 -6.27
CA GLY A 63 -14.68 -22.80 -5.79
C GLY A 63 -15.57 -21.62 -6.20
N GLY A 64 -16.26 -20.97 -5.24
CA GLY A 64 -17.19 -19.85 -5.46
C GLY A 64 -16.56 -18.54 -5.98
N GLY A 65 -15.86 -18.59 -7.11
CA GLY A 65 -15.47 -17.44 -7.92
C GLY A 65 -16.55 -17.17 -8.98
N HIS A 66 -16.81 -15.90 -9.28
CA HIS A 66 -17.83 -15.49 -10.24
C HIS A 66 -17.73 -16.22 -11.60
N GLU A 67 -18.53 -17.27 -11.81
CA GLU A 67 -18.88 -17.82 -13.13
C GLU A 67 -19.78 -16.81 -13.87
N GLY A 68 -19.23 -15.64 -14.16
CA GLY A 68 -19.79 -14.70 -15.12
C GLY A 68 -19.32 -15.10 -16.53
N PRO A 69 -20.12 -14.87 -17.57
CA PRO A 69 -19.66 -15.10 -18.95
C PRO A 69 -18.37 -14.31 -19.22
N GLU A 70 -17.35 -14.98 -19.76
CA GLU A 70 -16.08 -14.34 -20.10
C GLU A 70 -16.31 -13.20 -21.09
N TRP A 71 -15.89 -11.99 -20.71
CA TRP A 71 -16.00 -10.83 -21.59
C TRP A 71 -14.88 -10.88 -22.65
N PRO A 72 -15.18 -10.57 -23.92
CA PRO A 72 -14.13 -10.37 -24.90
C PRO A 72 -13.21 -9.23 -24.46
N VAL A 73 -11.91 -9.39 -24.67
CA VAL A 73 -10.84 -8.49 -24.18
C VAL A 73 -11.13 -7.02 -24.44
N TRP A 74 -11.69 -6.68 -25.61
CA TRP A 74 -12.02 -5.30 -25.95
C TRP A 74 -13.07 -4.67 -25.00
N LYS A 75 -14.07 -5.44 -24.54
CA LYS A 75 -15.05 -4.95 -23.55
C LYS A 75 -14.38 -4.70 -22.21
N ALA A 76 -13.50 -5.62 -21.79
CA ALA A 76 -12.74 -5.46 -20.56
C ALA A 76 -11.87 -4.20 -20.60
N VAL A 77 -11.17 -3.95 -21.71
CA VAL A 77 -10.34 -2.74 -21.90
C VAL A 77 -11.21 -1.47 -21.86
N VAL A 78 -12.35 -1.45 -22.56
CA VAL A 78 -13.25 -0.28 -22.57
C VAL A 78 -13.77 0.01 -21.16
N VAL A 79 -14.23 -1.01 -20.44
CA VAL A 79 -14.73 -0.84 -19.08
C VAL A 79 -13.63 -0.39 -18.13
N LEU A 80 -12.42 -0.95 -18.26
CA LEU A 80 -11.26 -0.55 -17.46
C LEU A 80 -10.93 0.94 -17.66
N LEU A 81 -10.87 1.41 -18.91
CA LEU A 81 -10.60 2.82 -19.23
C LEU A 81 -11.67 3.77 -18.68
N ILE A 82 -12.95 3.38 -18.79
CA ILE A 82 -14.06 4.15 -18.22
C ILE A 82 -13.92 4.22 -16.70
N SER A 83 -13.69 3.09 -16.03
CA SER A 83 -13.53 3.02 -14.59
C SER A 83 -12.35 3.85 -14.09
N ILE A 84 -11.20 3.81 -14.76
CA ILE A 84 -10.03 4.64 -14.43
C ILE A 84 -10.37 6.13 -14.55
N THR A 85 -11.08 6.52 -15.60
CA THR A 85 -11.47 7.92 -15.81
C THR A 85 -12.41 8.39 -14.71
N LEU A 86 -13.43 7.60 -14.38
CA LEU A 86 -14.36 7.92 -13.29
C LEU A 86 -13.66 7.97 -11.93
N PHE A 87 -12.77 7.01 -11.66
CA PHE A 87 -11.97 6.99 -10.43
C PHE A 87 -11.08 8.23 -10.32
N SER A 88 -10.45 8.66 -11.42
CA SER A 88 -9.63 9.88 -11.45
C SER A 88 -10.45 11.13 -11.10
N LEU A 89 -11.68 11.25 -11.61
CA LEU A 89 -12.56 12.38 -11.30
C LEU A 89 -12.95 12.41 -9.81
N ILE A 90 -13.28 11.24 -9.25
CA ILE A 90 -13.63 11.11 -7.83
C ILE A 90 -12.41 11.40 -6.95
N ALA A 91 -11.23 10.92 -7.33
CA ALA A 91 -9.99 11.15 -6.60
C ALA A 91 -9.62 12.64 -6.54
N GLU A 92 -9.82 13.38 -7.64
CA GLU A 92 -9.60 14.83 -7.66
C GLU A 92 -10.51 15.57 -6.67
N GLU A 93 -11.81 15.26 -6.67
CA GLU A 93 -12.76 15.86 -5.73
C GLU A 93 -12.49 15.44 -4.28
N MET A 94 -12.07 14.19 -4.05
CA MET A 94 -11.66 13.72 -2.72
C MET A 94 -10.48 14.51 -2.16
N ILE A 95 -9.47 14.79 -2.99
CA ILE A 95 -8.31 15.62 -2.59
C ILE A 95 -8.74 17.06 -2.27
N LYS A 96 -9.64 17.65 -3.06
CA LYS A 96 -10.15 19.01 -2.78
C LYS A 96 -10.97 19.08 -1.48
N ALA A 97 -11.70 18.01 -1.16
CA ALA A 97 -12.55 17.96 0.03
C ALA A 97 -11.78 17.64 1.32
N ILE A 98 -10.61 16.99 1.25
CA ILE A 98 -9.93 16.48 2.44
C ILE A 98 -9.40 17.60 3.34
N GLU A 99 -8.70 18.59 2.79
CA GLU A 99 -8.13 19.72 3.55
C GLU A 99 -9.17 20.48 4.38
N PRO A 100 -10.27 21.00 3.80
CA PRO A 100 -11.28 21.73 4.57
C PRO A 100 -12.01 20.84 5.58
N THR A 101 -12.14 19.54 5.29
CA THR A 101 -12.75 18.58 6.21
C THR A 101 -11.87 18.35 7.43
N LEU A 102 -10.56 18.25 7.24
CA LEU A 102 -9.62 18.06 8.34
C LEU A 102 -9.50 19.29 9.22
N ASP A 103 -9.51 20.48 8.63
CA ASP A 103 -9.53 21.75 9.37
C ASP A 103 -10.80 21.89 10.21
N ALA A 104 -11.95 21.44 9.69
CA ALA A 104 -13.23 21.49 10.41
C ALA A 104 -13.31 20.50 11.59
N ILE A 105 -12.69 19.33 11.48
CA ILE A 105 -12.70 18.27 12.51
C ILE A 105 -11.51 18.41 13.47
N GLY A 106 -10.48 19.16 13.10
CA GLY A 106 -9.27 19.37 13.90
C GLY A 106 -8.36 18.13 13.95
N ILE A 107 -8.32 17.34 12.86
CA ILE A 107 -7.52 16.11 12.75
C ILE A 107 -6.29 16.37 11.88
N GLU A 108 -5.16 15.73 12.21
CA GLU A 108 -3.93 15.86 11.42
C GLU A 108 -4.06 15.24 10.01
N GLN A 109 -3.47 15.90 9.00
CA GLN A 109 -3.40 15.40 7.62
C GLN A 109 -2.74 14.03 7.49
N ALA A 110 -1.72 13.75 8.32
CA ALA A 110 -1.03 12.47 8.32
C ALA A 110 -1.97 11.30 8.68
N PHE A 111 -2.87 11.50 9.64
CA PHE A 111 -3.87 10.50 10.03
C PHE A 111 -4.82 10.18 8.88
N ALA A 112 -5.37 11.22 8.23
CA ALA A 112 -6.33 11.07 7.16
C ALA A 112 -5.72 10.46 5.88
N GLY A 113 -4.47 10.83 5.58
CA GLY A 113 -3.69 10.20 4.52
C GLY A 113 -3.46 8.72 4.78
N ALA A 114 -3.04 8.36 5.99
CA ALA A 114 -2.72 6.98 6.35
C ALA A 114 -3.95 6.06 6.48
N THR A 115 -5.14 6.61 6.80
CA THR A 115 -6.37 5.82 6.94
C THR A 115 -7.28 5.94 5.74
N VAL A 116 -7.91 7.10 5.54
CA VAL A 116 -8.96 7.28 4.53
C VAL A 116 -8.39 7.14 3.13
N MET A 117 -7.31 7.86 2.83
CA MET A 117 -6.73 7.87 1.48
C MET A 117 -6.07 6.54 1.12
N ALA A 118 -5.54 5.80 2.10
CA ALA A 118 -4.97 4.48 1.88
C ALA A 118 -6.03 3.36 1.75
N LEU A 119 -7.13 3.46 2.49
CA LEU A 119 -8.13 2.39 2.56
C LEU A 119 -9.11 2.41 1.39
N VAL A 120 -9.49 3.60 0.91
CA VAL A 120 -10.50 3.74 -0.15
C VAL A 120 -10.06 3.09 -1.47
N PRO A 121 -8.86 3.36 -2.02
CA PRO A 121 -8.43 2.75 -3.29
C PRO A 121 -8.30 1.23 -3.21
N SER A 122 -7.80 0.72 -2.09
CA SER A 122 -7.57 -0.72 -1.88
C SER A 122 -8.81 -1.49 -1.42
N SER A 123 -9.96 -0.81 -1.25
CA SER A 123 -11.18 -1.43 -0.71
C SER A 123 -11.69 -2.60 -1.55
N ALA A 124 -11.64 -2.49 -2.87
CA ALA A 124 -12.06 -3.55 -3.78
C ALA A 124 -11.21 -4.82 -3.62
N GLU A 125 -9.90 -4.68 -3.39
CA GLU A 125 -8.99 -5.80 -3.15
C GLU A 125 -9.30 -6.48 -1.81
N TYR A 126 -9.61 -5.70 -0.77
CA TYR A 126 -10.00 -6.27 0.53
C TYR A 126 -11.28 -7.08 0.43
N VAL A 127 -12.28 -6.59 -0.32
CA VAL A 127 -13.53 -7.34 -0.54
C VAL A 127 -13.24 -8.66 -1.26
N ASN A 128 -12.42 -8.64 -2.31
CA ASN A 128 -12.05 -9.87 -3.03
C ASN A 128 -11.29 -10.84 -2.13
N ALA A 129 -10.30 -10.37 -1.38
CA ALA A 129 -9.52 -11.20 -0.47
C ALA A 129 -10.38 -11.82 0.64
N ILE A 130 -11.35 -11.08 1.19
CA ILE A 130 -12.31 -11.59 2.18
C ILE A 130 -13.21 -12.64 1.54
N THR A 131 -13.72 -12.40 0.33
CA THR A 131 -14.54 -13.38 -0.39
C THR A 131 -13.80 -14.70 -0.60
N PHE A 132 -12.53 -14.68 -0.99
CA PHE A 132 -11.74 -15.91 -1.13
C PHE A 132 -11.50 -16.61 0.22
N ALA A 133 -11.25 -15.86 1.29
CA ALA A 133 -11.13 -16.44 2.62
C ALA A 133 -12.45 -17.07 3.12
N MET A 134 -13.61 -16.48 2.78
CA MET A 134 -14.92 -17.03 3.09
C MET A 134 -15.22 -18.32 2.32
N HIS A 135 -14.68 -18.46 1.11
CA HIS A 135 -14.72 -19.71 0.33
C HIS A 135 -13.61 -20.70 0.71
N ASN A 136 -13.11 -20.62 1.94
CA ASN A 136 -12.09 -21.51 2.49
C ASN A 136 -10.73 -21.49 1.75
N ASN A 137 -10.50 -20.52 0.86
CA ASN A 137 -9.23 -20.31 0.17
C ASN A 137 -8.44 -19.18 0.82
N VAL A 138 -7.92 -19.46 2.02
CA VAL A 138 -7.14 -18.47 2.80
C VAL A 138 -5.75 -18.26 2.21
N ALA A 139 -5.20 -19.25 1.50
CA ALA A 139 -3.91 -19.11 0.81
C ALA A 139 -3.98 -18.02 -0.27
N LEU A 140 -4.99 -18.06 -1.12
CA LEU A 140 -5.20 -17.05 -2.17
C LEU A 140 -5.49 -15.66 -1.57
N SER A 141 -6.24 -15.60 -0.47
CA SER A 141 -6.47 -14.34 0.26
C SER A 141 -5.17 -13.70 0.77
N LEU A 142 -4.28 -14.50 1.36
CA LEU A 142 -2.96 -14.05 1.81
C LEU A 142 -2.05 -13.66 0.66
N GLU A 143 -2.12 -14.37 -0.46
CA GLU A 143 -1.37 -14.05 -1.68
C GLU A 143 -1.78 -12.70 -2.25
N ILE A 144 -3.09 -12.44 -2.39
CA ILE A 144 -3.61 -11.15 -2.86
C ILE A 144 -3.06 -10.02 -1.98
N GLY A 145 -3.23 -10.13 -0.66
CA GLY A 145 -2.77 -9.10 0.28
C GLY A 145 -1.24 -8.87 0.28
N SER A 146 -0.46 -9.94 0.20
CA SER A 146 1.00 -9.86 0.12
C SER A 146 1.46 -9.23 -1.20
N SER A 147 0.84 -9.61 -2.32
CA SER A 147 1.17 -9.10 -3.64
C SER A 147 0.89 -7.59 -3.76
N SER A 148 -0.23 -7.11 -3.22
CA SER A 148 -0.57 -5.68 -3.21
C SER A 148 0.44 -4.86 -2.42
N ALA A 149 0.88 -5.35 -1.25
CA ALA A 149 1.92 -4.68 -0.46
C ALA A 149 3.25 -4.59 -1.22
N VAL A 150 3.65 -5.67 -1.89
CA VAL A 150 4.88 -5.71 -2.71
C VAL A 150 4.77 -4.74 -3.91
N GLN A 151 3.63 -4.68 -4.58
CA GLN A 151 3.39 -3.77 -5.70
C GLN A 151 3.45 -2.30 -5.26
N ILE A 152 2.81 -1.95 -4.13
CA ILE A 152 2.85 -0.60 -3.58
C ILE A 152 4.31 -0.21 -3.26
N CYS A 153 5.05 -1.10 -2.60
CA CYS A 153 6.44 -0.82 -2.19
C CYS A 153 7.42 -0.74 -3.36
N LEU A 154 7.35 -1.70 -4.30
CA LEU A 154 8.36 -1.85 -5.35
C LEU A 154 8.03 -1.12 -6.65
N LEU A 155 6.76 -0.76 -6.87
CA LEU A 155 6.31 -0.14 -8.11
C LEU A 155 5.67 1.24 -7.87
N MET A 156 4.63 1.32 -7.03
CA MET A 156 3.90 2.59 -6.88
C MET A 156 4.74 3.68 -6.20
N LEU A 157 5.45 3.37 -5.11
CA LEU A 157 6.32 4.34 -4.43
C LEU A 157 7.41 4.92 -5.36
N PRO A 158 8.20 4.10 -6.09
CA PRO A 158 9.16 4.62 -7.06
C PRO A 158 8.57 5.47 -8.17
N VAL A 159 7.39 5.08 -8.70
CA VAL A 159 6.69 5.87 -9.73
C VAL A 159 6.29 7.23 -9.18
N LEU A 160 5.81 7.30 -7.93
CA LEU A 160 5.46 8.55 -7.27
C LEU A 160 6.68 9.45 -7.06
N VAL A 161 7.81 8.89 -6.59
CA VAL A 161 9.08 9.62 -6.42
C VAL A 161 9.59 10.13 -7.78
N GLY A 162 9.54 9.29 -8.81
CA GLY A 162 9.94 9.65 -10.17
C GLY A 162 9.08 10.78 -10.75
N TRP A 163 7.77 10.74 -10.52
CA TRP A 163 6.86 11.80 -10.94
C TRP A 163 7.14 13.12 -10.21
N SER A 164 7.30 13.07 -8.88
CA SER A 164 7.61 14.24 -8.06
C SER A 164 8.94 14.90 -8.43
N ALA A 165 9.96 14.09 -8.74
CA ALA A 165 11.25 14.59 -9.20
C ALA A 165 11.17 15.39 -10.52
N ILE A 166 10.21 15.05 -11.39
CA ILE A 166 10.00 15.73 -12.68
C ILE A 166 9.18 17.01 -12.51
N VAL A 167 8.15 16.99 -11.66
CA VAL A 167 7.20 18.12 -11.52
C VAL A 167 7.73 19.20 -10.58
N ASP A 168 8.15 18.82 -9.36
CA ASP A 168 8.47 19.77 -8.28
C ASP A 168 9.96 19.76 -7.89
N HIS A 169 10.76 18.89 -8.51
CA HIS A 169 12.16 18.61 -8.14
C HIS A 169 12.35 18.28 -6.65
N ASP A 170 11.28 17.81 -6.00
CA ASP A 170 11.29 17.46 -4.59
C ASP A 170 11.19 15.93 -4.46
N VAL A 171 12.19 15.32 -3.82
CA VAL A 171 12.24 13.87 -3.56
C VAL A 171 11.92 13.51 -2.11
N SER A 172 11.52 14.50 -1.31
CA SER A 172 11.19 14.33 0.11
C SER A 172 9.97 13.44 0.36
N ILE A 173 9.23 13.05 -0.69
CA ILE A 173 8.06 12.16 -0.59
C ILE A 173 8.39 10.80 0.04
N LEU A 174 9.63 10.29 -0.15
CA LEU A 174 10.05 9.01 0.46
C LEU A 174 10.46 9.15 1.93
N MET A 175 10.31 10.33 2.51
CA MET A 175 10.69 10.60 3.88
C MET A 175 9.49 10.42 4.82
N PHE A 176 9.52 9.31 5.56
CA PHE A 176 8.48 8.99 6.52
C PHE A 176 8.90 9.38 7.95
N PRO A 177 7.95 9.84 8.79
CA PRO A 177 8.18 9.96 10.22
C PRO A 177 8.66 8.63 10.83
N MET A 178 9.57 8.69 11.80
CA MET A 178 10.15 7.49 12.44
C MET A 178 9.07 6.53 12.97
N PHE A 179 7.96 7.06 13.50
CA PHE A 179 6.84 6.25 13.96
C PHE A 179 6.25 5.36 12.86
N MET A 180 6.03 5.89 11.66
CA MET A 180 5.50 5.13 10.52
C MET A 180 6.49 4.04 10.07
N VAL A 181 7.79 4.34 10.09
CA VAL A 181 8.83 3.35 9.76
C VAL A 181 8.80 2.17 10.73
N PHE A 182 8.72 2.43 12.04
CA PHE A 182 8.60 1.37 13.05
C PHE A 182 7.29 0.58 12.90
N ALA A 183 6.18 1.25 12.61
CA ALA A 183 4.89 0.59 12.40
C ALA A 183 4.94 -0.37 11.21
N ILE A 184 5.52 0.04 10.08
CA ILE A 184 5.66 -0.80 8.88
C ILE A 184 6.56 -2.02 9.18
N ILE A 185 7.72 -1.82 9.81
CA ILE A 185 8.63 -2.92 10.16
C ILE A 185 7.92 -3.93 11.08
N PHE A 186 7.21 -3.45 12.10
CA PHE A 186 6.48 -4.31 13.02
C PHE A 186 5.33 -5.06 12.33
N ALA A 187 4.60 -4.40 11.43
CA ALA A 187 3.54 -5.03 10.64
C ALA A 187 4.09 -6.16 9.76
N VAL A 188 5.22 -5.93 9.08
CA VAL A 188 5.88 -6.96 8.25
C VAL A 188 6.32 -8.15 9.09
N ILE A 189 6.91 -7.92 10.27
CA ILE A 189 7.32 -9.00 11.17
C ILE A 189 6.13 -9.84 11.62
N ILE A 190 5.03 -9.21 12.05
CA ILE A 190 3.83 -9.93 12.50
C ILE A 190 3.22 -10.74 11.37
N VAL A 191 3.03 -10.14 10.20
CA VAL A 191 2.44 -10.83 9.05
C VAL A 191 3.31 -12.02 8.63
N ASN A 192 4.63 -11.84 8.59
CA ASN A 192 5.56 -12.92 8.25
C ASN A 192 5.51 -14.06 9.29
N TYR A 193 5.55 -13.71 10.57
CA TYR A 193 5.46 -14.68 11.67
C TYR A 193 4.16 -15.49 11.61
N LEU A 194 3.02 -14.83 11.39
CA LEU A 194 1.71 -15.51 11.28
C LEU A 194 1.60 -16.36 10.02
N SER A 195 2.28 -15.98 8.94
CA SER A 195 2.28 -16.72 7.66
C SER A 195 3.10 -18.01 7.74
N ILE A 196 4.21 -18.03 8.49
CA ILE A 196 5.05 -19.23 8.66
C ILE A 196 4.29 -20.38 9.32
N GLU A 197 3.38 -20.08 10.24
CA GLU A 197 2.62 -21.11 10.95
C GLU A 197 1.61 -21.85 10.04
N GLY A 198 1.37 -21.37 8.81
CA GLY A 198 0.59 -22.07 7.76
C GLY A 198 -0.88 -22.34 8.09
N LYS A 199 -1.38 -21.86 9.23
CA LYS A 199 -2.74 -22.08 9.72
C LYS A 199 -3.40 -20.76 10.10
N ALA A 200 -4.50 -20.41 9.43
CA ALA A 200 -5.34 -19.28 9.79
C ALA A 200 -6.34 -19.67 10.88
N ASN A 201 -6.52 -18.78 11.85
CA ASN A 201 -7.51 -18.94 12.91
C ASN A 201 -8.14 -17.56 13.18
N TYR A 202 -9.42 -17.54 13.57
CA TYR A 202 -10.14 -16.30 13.89
C TYR A 202 -9.36 -15.48 14.93
N PHE A 203 -8.74 -16.13 15.92
CA PHE A 203 -7.95 -15.44 16.95
C PHE A 203 -6.75 -14.68 16.37
N LYS A 204 -6.05 -15.28 15.39
CA LYS A 204 -4.91 -14.63 14.71
C LYS A 204 -5.38 -13.45 13.85
N GLY A 205 -6.49 -13.62 13.15
CA GLY A 205 -7.12 -12.54 12.37
C GLY A 205 -7.57 -11.37 13.25
N CYS A 206 -8.24 -11.65 14.36
CA CYS A 206 -8.62 -10.62 15.33
C CYS A 206 -7.40 -9.92 15.93
N ALA A 207 -6.32 -10.64 16.24
CA ALA A 207 -5.09 -10.04 16.73
C ALA A 207 -4.47 -9.04 15.72
N LEU A 208 -4.45 -9.38 14.42
CA LEU A 208 -4.01 -8.48 13.35
C LEU A 208 -4.88 -7.21 13.28
N VAL A 209 -6.21 -7.35 13.35
CA VAL A 209 -7.13 -6.21 13.35
C VAL A 209 -6.92 -5.32 14.58
N ILE A 210 -6.71 -5.91 15.76
CA ILE A 210 -6.42 -5.15 16.99
C ILE A 210 -5.11 -4.36 16.84
N VAL A 211 -4.05 -4.98 16.32
CA VAL A 211 -2.77 -4.30 16.07
C VAL A 211 -2.95 -3.13 15.09
N TYR A 212 -3.72 -3.33 14.03
CA TYR A 212 -4.05 -2.25 13.08
C TYR A 212 -4.81 -1.09 13.75
N ILE A 213 -5.82 -1.39 14.58
CA ILE A 213 -6.55 -0.35 15.34
C ILE A 213 -5.61 0.40 16.29
N LEU A 214 -4.71 -0.30 16.99
CA LEU A 214 -3.72 0.34 17.87
C LEU A 214 -2.80 1.29 17.09
N PHE A 215 -2.42 0.94 15.86
CA PHE A 215 -1.65 1.84 15.01
C PHE A 215 -2.44 3.07 14.59
N ILE A 216 -3.71 2.93 14.20
CA ILE A 216 -4.59 4.06 13.89
C ILE A 216 -4.73 4.99 15.09
N VAL A 217 -4.97 4.42 16.27
CA VAL A 217 -5.07 5.21 17.52
C VAL A 217 -3.75 5.91 17.81
N GLY A 218 -2.61 5.24 17.62
CA GLY A 218 -1.29 5.85 17.75
C GLY A 218 -1.07 7.02 16.80
N LEU A 219 -1.50 6.91 15.54
CA LEU A 219 -1.46 7.99 14.56
C LEU A 219 -2.39 9.15 14.90
N PHE A 220 -3.53 8.88 15.55
CA PHE A 220 -4.48 9.92 15.94
C PHE A 220 -3.96 10.81 17.08
N PHE A 221 -3.11 10.27 17.95
CA PHE A 221 -2.55 11.00 19.10
C PHE A 221 -1.17 11.60 18.85
N GLN A 222 -0.58 11.37 17.68
CA GLN A 222 0.69 11.97 17.28
C GLN A 222 0.48 13.43 16.85
#